data_AF-A0AAW0D7T3-F1
#
_entry.id   AF-A0AAW0D7T3-F1
#
_cell.length_a   1.000
_cell.length_b   1.000
_cell.length_c   1.000
_cell.angle_alpha   90.00
_cell.angle_beta   90.00
_cell.angle_gamma   90.00
#
_symmetry.space_group_name_H-M   'P 1'
#
loop_
_entity.id
_entity.type
_entity.pdbx_description
1 polymer ?
#
loop_
_entity_poly.entity_id
_entity_poly.type
_entity_poly.pdbx_seq_one_letter_code
_entity_poly.pdbx_strand_id
1 'polypeptide(L)'
;MPEGFHPFTSCSSIPVFIHGRLIKSPLSCHSEAFQREEPATDEDGNQITRNVTRTITRAEWMVDFDEVDCIPRWDENPGQPIPIPDDSCHDYGVRVYHSYMTASRVPSGLDPLEACRKTPAVIDGVQLYPDRCEERFADGGEPIMYARFLAKEARNCGGTPGKQCLCTPSWDAEPVPEQFCHDYATRIYTASISQLPPDIDPVSACQKTRIVILGRQFYPYQCSMDVNGSEGSTIHPVVRAQFMVTDEPSCKAVWSRPVKDDTCTEYGIKRYTSFLEKIPSGLDGMEMCWIMSQVFSGEEKKPNLCQKVALPDGSEKIVASWMISRDVPECYTHLQDLERKASIL
;
A
#
# COMPACT_ATOMS: atom_id res chain seq x y z
N MET A 1 56.90 -13.77 41.16
CA MET A 1 55.96 -14.10 40.07
C MET A 1 56.81 -14.44 38.86
N PRO A 2 56.59 -15.56 38.14
CA PRO A 2 57.22 -15.74 36.83
C PRO A 2 56.62 -14.71 35.87
N GLU A 3 57.48 -14.04 35.11
CA GLU A 3 57.09 -13.12 34.04
C GLU A 3 56.27 -13.86 32.97
N GLY A 4 55.08 -13.35 32.63
CA GLY A 4 54.35 -13.78 31.43
C GLY A 4 52.86 -14.05 31.58
N PHE A 5 52.32 -14.24 32.79
CA PHE A 5 50.87 -14.43 32.96
C PHE A 5 50.17 -13.09 33.18
N HIS A 6 49.79 -12.42 32.08
CA HIS A 6 48.84 -11.32 32.16
C HIS A 6 47.43 -11.90 32.40
N PRO A 7 46.74 -11.54 33.50
CA PRO A 7 45.42 -12.07 33.82
C PRO A 7 44.38 -11.81 32.71
N PHE A 8 44.56 -10.76 31.92
CA PHE A 8 43.73 -10.46 30.75
C PHE A 8 43.78 -11.56 29.68
N THR A 9 44.96 -12.13 29.41
CA THR A 9 45.16 -13.14 28.36
C THR A 9 44.54 -14.49 28.71
N SER A 10 44.49 -14.83 30.00
CA SER A 10 43.86 -16.07 30.48
C SER A 10 42.32 -16.00 30.44
N CYS A 11 41.76 -14.80 30.48
CA CYS A 11 40.33 -14.58 30.60
C CYS A 11 39.64 -14.46 29.23
N SER A 12 40.34 -13.87 28.25
CA SER A 12 39.83 -13.68 26.89
C SER A 12 39.95 -14.92 26.00
N SER A 13 40.59 -15.99 26.47
CA SER A 13 40.95 -17.17 25.66
C SER A 13 40.21 -18.45 26.05
N ILE A 14 39.49 -18.45 27.18
CA ILE A 14 38.71 -19.60 27.64
C ILE A 14 37.25 -19.37 27.21
N PRO A 15 36.77 -20.04 26.17
CA PRO A 15 35.37 -19.91 25.79
C PRO A 15 34.48 -20.60 26.83
N VAL A 16 33.33 -19.99 27.11
CA VAL A 16 32.34 -20.54 28.04
C VAL A 16 31.12 -21.04 27.28
N PHE A 17 30.49 -22.10 27.80
CA PHE A 17 29.20 -22.55 27.33
C PHE A 17 28.12 -21.98 28.24
N ILE A 18 27.25 -21.14 27.69
CA ILE A 18 26.08 -20.63 28.39
C ILE A 18 24.85 -20.99 27.54
N HIS A 19 23.86 -21.63 28.15
CA HIS A 19 22.67 -22.18 27.47
C HIS A 19 22.97 -22.99 26.18
N GLY A 20 24.05 -23.78 26.20
CA GLY A 20 24.45 -24.64 25.07
C GLY A 20 25.12 -23.90 23.90
N ARG A 21 25.33 -22.58 23.99
CA ARG A 21 26.09 -21.80 22.99
C ARG A 21 27.50 -21.50 23.50
N LEU A 22 28.48 -21.60 22.59
CA LEU A 22 29.87 -21.26 22.86
C LEU A 22 30.08 -19.75 22.74
N ILE A 23 30.47 -19.09 23.82
CA ILE A 23 30.75 -17.65 23.87
C ILE A 23 32.25 -17.45 24.03
N LYS A 24 32.83 -16.74 23.07
CA LYS A 24 34.29 -16.69 22.90
C LYS A 24 34.97 -15.60 23.72
N SER A 25 34.28 -14.50 24.04
CA SER A 25 34.92 -13.34 24.66
C SER A 25 34.04 -12.71 25.75
N PRO A 26 34.57 -12.51 26.97
CA PRO A 26 33.89 -11.71 28.00
C PRO A 26 33.85 -10.23 27.64
N LEU A 27 32.81 -9.54 28.08
CA LEU A 27 32.65 -8.09 28.04
C LEU A 27 33.68 -7.40 28.94
N SER A 28 33.90 -7.94 30.14
CA SER A 28 34.85 -7.40 31.10
C SER A 28 35.62 -8.53 31.77
N CYS A 29 36.85 -8.24 32.19
CA CYS A 29 37.61 -9.16 33.01
C CYS A 29 38.46 -8.41 34.03
N HIS A 30 38.39 -8.84 35.28
CA HIS A 30 39.16 -8.27 36.38
C HIS A 30 39.73 -9.37 37.27
N SER A 31 40.80 -9.05 37.98
CA SER A 31 41.47 -9.99 38.87
C SER A 31 41.64 -9.39 40.25
N GLU A 32 41.30 -10.15 41.27
CA GLU A 32 41.38 -9.76 42.67
C GLU A 32 42.26 -10.74 43.46
N ALA A 33 42.98 -10.21 44.44
CA ALA A 33 43.75 -11.04 45.35
C ALA A 33 42.82 -11.64 46.41
N PHE A 34 42.91 -12.95 46.61
CA PHE A 34 42.15 -13.70 47.59
C PHE A 34 43.11 -14.53 48.46
N GLN A 35 42.91 -14.52 49.77
CA GLN A 35 43.71 -15.31 50.69
C GLN A 35 43.07 -16.67 50.94
N ARG A 36 43.86 -17.73 50.78
CA ARG A 36 43.44 -19.09 51.06
C ARG A 36 44.48 -19.79 51.92
N GLU A 37 44.00 -20.51 52.92
CA GLU A 37 44.79 -21.44 53.71
C GLU A 37 45.06 -22.71 52.90
N GLU A 38 46.33 -23.03 52.70
CA GLU A 38 46.74 -24.24 51.99
C GLU A 38 47.74 -25.05 52.82
N PRO A 39 47.65 -26.39 52.79
CA PRO A 39 48.62 -27.24 53.46
C PRO A 39 49.98 -27.12 52.77
N ALA A 40 51.01 -26.87 53.55
CA ALA A 40 52.41 -26.84 53.16
C ALA A 40 53.23 -27.73 54.10
N THR A 41 54.47 -28.00 53.73
CA THR A 41 55.40 -28.76 54.56
C THR A 41 56.55 -27.85 54.94
N ASP A 42 56.91 -27.78 56.23
CA ASP A 42 58.06 -27.02 56.69
C ASP A 42 59.39 -27.74 56.35
N GLU A 43 60.52 -27.08 56.62
CA GLU A 43 61.87 -27.61 56.32
C GLU A 43 62.19 -28.90 57.11
N ASP A 44 61.45 -29.17 58.19
CA ASP A 44 61.56 -30.34 59.04
C ASP A 44 60.58 -31.48 58.64
N GLY A 45 59.77 -31.29 57.59
CA GLY A 45 58.84 -32.30 57.08
C GLY A 45 57.45 -32.29 57.74
N ASN A 46 57.13 -31.33 58.60
CA ASN A 46 55.84 -31.25 59.26
C ASN A 46 54.80 -30.53 58.40
N GLN A 47 53.55 -30.99 58.48
CA GLN A 47 52.44 -30.37 57.77
C GLN A 47 51.98 -29.10 58.51
N ILE A 48 52.10 -27.95 57.85
CA ILE A 48 51.67 -26.64 58.34
C ILE A 48 50.59 -26.07 57.41
N THR A 49 49.72 -25.20 57.93
CA THR A 49 48.78 -24.44 57.11
C THR A 49 49.36 -23.07 56.84
N ARG A 50 49.57 -22.72 55.57
CA ARG A 50 50.10 -21.42 55.17
C ARG A 50 49.00 -20.58 54.51
N ASN A 51 48.90 -19.32 54.91
CA ASN A 51 48.10 -18.33 54.19
C ASN A 51 48.81 -17.95 52.89
N VAL A 52 48.21 -18.36 51.77
CA VAL A 52 48.70 -18.07 50.43
C VAL A 52 47.76 -17.06 49.79
N THR A 53 48.32 -15.97 49.26
CA THR A 53 47.56 -15.04 48.42
C THR A 53 47.53 -15.61 47.01
N ARG A 54 46.33 -15.93 46.53
CA ARG A 54 46.06 -16.33 45.15
C ARG A 54 45.33 -15.22 44.41
N THR A 55 45.35 -15.27 43.09
CA THR A 55 44.59 -14.35 42.24
C THR A 55 43.35 -15.08 41.72
N ILE A 56 42.17 -14.50 41.92
CA ILE A 56 40.94 -14.95 41.27
C ILE A 56 40.67 -14.01 40.11
N THR A 57 40.46 -14.57 38.93
CA THR A 57 40.07 -13.82 37.74
C THR A 57 38.57 -14.01 37.52
N ARG A 58 37.83 -12.90 37.48
CA ARG A 58 36.39 -12.87 37.17
C ARG A 58 36.19 -12.28 35.78
N ALA A 59 35.33 -12.90 34.99
CA ALA A 59 34.89 -12.37 33.71
C ALA A 59 33.38 -12.21 33.68
N GLU A 60 32.91 -11.20 32.96
CA GLU A 60 31.50 -10.91 32.75
C GLU A 60 31.20 -11.01 31.26
N TRP A 61 30.09 -11.64 30.89
CA TRP A 61 29.61 -11.71 29.52
C TRP A 61 28.25 -11.04 29.45
N MET A 62 28.04 -10.20 28.43
CA MET A 62 26.70 -9.79 28.04
C MET A 62 26.22 -10.77 26.98
N VAL A 63 25.13 -11.45 27.26
CA VAL A 63 24.60 -12.45 26.35
C VAL A 63 23.12 -12.19 26.13
N ASP A 64 22.74 -12.13 24.87
CA ASP A 64 21.35 -12.08 24.43
C ASP A 64 20.94 -13.48 23.98
N PHE A 65 20.06 -14.10 24.77
CA PHE A 65 19.56 -15.45 24.53
C PHE A 65 18.09 -15.47 24.12
N ASP A 66 17.48 -14.31 23.86
CA ASP A 66 16.03 -14.18 23.73
C ASP A 66 15.30 -14.86 24.92
N GLU A 67 15.90 -14.80 26.12
CA GLU A 67 15.32 -15.40 27.31
C GLU A 67 13.95 -14.76 27.57
N VAL A 68 12.94 -15.62 27.73
CA VAL A 68 11.54 -15.22 27.90
C VAL A 68 11.36 -14.20 29.02
N ASP A 69 12.19 -14.32 30.06
CA ASP A 69 12.17 -13.48 31.27
C ASP A 69 12.93 -12.15 31.10
N CYS A 70 13.70 -11.97 30.02
CA CYS A 70 14.46 -10.75 29.73
C CYS A 70 13.81 -9.91 28.61
N ILE A 71 12.74 -10.40 28.00
CA ILE A 71 11.99 -9.69 26.96
C ILE A 71 10.74 -9.08 27.61
N PRO A 72 10.58 -7.75 27.64
CA PRO A 72 9.34 -7.13 28.11
C PRO A 72 8.14 -7.62 27.29
N ARG A 73 7.02 -7.89 27.96
CA ARG A 73 5.79 -8.40 27.33
C ARG A 73 4.58 -7.58 27.75
N TRP A 74 3.66 -7.43 26.82
CA TRP A 74 2.35 -6.84 27.07
C TRP A 74 1.58 -7.72 28.06
N ASP A 75 0.82 -7.07 28.94
CA ASP A 75 -0.01 -7.80 29.90
C ASP A 75 -1.17 -8.51 29.21
N GLU A 76 -1.33 -9.78 29.55
CA GLU A 76 -2.39 -10.61 29.01
C GLU A 76 -3.66 -10.56 29.85
N ASN A 77 -4.79 -10.27 29.19
CA ASN A 77 -6.12 -10.41 29.78
C ASN A 77 -6.81 -11.65 29.19
N PRO A 78 -7.21 -12.63 30.02
CA PRO A 78 -7.89 -13.82 29.55
C PRO A 78 -9.14 -13.46 28.72
N GLY A 79 -9.16 -13.91 27.46
CA GLY A 79 -10.29 -13.72 26.56
C GLY A 79 -10.31 -12.41 25.77
N GLN A 80 -9.30 -11.54 25.90
CA GLN A 80 -9.17 -10.32 25.08
C GLN A 80 -7.99 -10.42 24.09
N PRO A 81 -8.12 -9.85 22.88
CA PRO A 81 -6.99 -9.71 21.97
C PRO A 81 -5.95 -8.75 22.56
N ILE A 82 -4.68 -8.99 22.25
CA ILE A 82 -3.57 -8.12 22.64
C ILE A 82 -2.85 -7.71 21.36
N PRO A 83 -2.77 -6.41 21.06
CA PRO A 83 -3.44 -5.28 21.70
C PRO A 83 -4.97 -5.28 21.56
N ILE A 84 -5.66 -4.55 22.45
CA ILE A 84 -7.13 -4.39 22.45
C ILE A 84 -7.50 -3.29 21.44
N PRO A 85 -8.36 -3.57 20.43
CA PRO A 85 -8.83 -2.56 19.50
C PRO A 85 -9.81 -1.58 20.15
N ASP A 86 -9.78 -0.32 19.74
CA ASP A 86 -10.87 0.62 20.02
C ASP A 86 -12.12 0.30 19.19
N ASP A 87 -13.27 0.59 19.80
CA ASP A 87 -14.57 0.52 19.14
C ASP A 87 -14.77 1.62 18.10
N SER A 88 -14.00 2.72 18.19
CA SER A 88 -14.01 3.85 17.28
C SER A 88 -12.85 3.84 16.29
N CYS A 89 -13.02 4.60 15.22
CA CYS A 89 -12.00 4.81 14.22
C CYS A 89 -11.25 6.10 14.49
N HIS A 90 -9.93 6.08 14.30
CA HIS A 90 -9.11 7.28 14.47
C HIS A 90 -9.07 8.13 13.20
N ASP A 91 -8.96 7.46 12.04
CA ASP A 91 -9.10 8.04 10.70
C ASP A 91 -9.55 6.92 9.75
N TYR A 92 -9.79 7.27 8.49
CA TYR A 92 -10.06 6.33 7.40
C TYR A 92 -9.01 5.20 7.34
N GLY A 93 -9.49 3.98 7.52
CA GLY A 93 -8.68 2.77 7.54
C GLY A 93 -7.69 2.71 8.70
N VAL A 94 -7.82 3.55 9.72
CA VAL A 94 -6.93 3.58 10.88
C VAL A 94 -7.72 3.36 12.16
N ARG A 95 -7.36 2.30 12.87
CA ARG A 95 -7.89 1.98 14.18
C ARG A 95 -6.81 2.13 15.24
N VAL A 96 -7.21 2.64 16.40
CA VAL A 96 -6.34 2.70 17.57
C VAL A 96 -6.42 1.37 18.30
N TYR A 97 -5.27 0.89 18.74
CA TYR A 97 -5.15 -0.26 19.60
C TYR A 97 -4.41 0.13 20.86
N HIS A 98 -4.76 -0.55 21.95
CA HIS A 98 -4.23 -0.26 23.28
C HIS A 98 -3.67 -1.52 23.92
N SER A 99 -2.55 -1.34 24.62
CA SER A 99 -1.99 -2.37 25.47
C SER A 99 -1.34 -1.72 26.68
N TYR A 100 -1.00 -2.52 27.68
CA TYR A 100 -0.31 -2.02 28.85
C TYR A 100 0.71 -3.03 29.37
N MET A 101 1.70 -2.52 30.09
CA MET A 101 2.68 -3.32 30.82
C MET A 101 2.71 -2.87 32.27
N THR A 102 2.55 -3.80 33.18
CA THR A 102 2.75 -3.53 34.61
C THR A 102 4.24 -3.40 34.90
N ALA A 103 4.65 -2.34 35.60
CA ALA A 103 6.07 -2.09 35.85
C ALA A 103 6.76 -3.24 36.60
N SER A 104 6.03 -3.95 37.48
CA SER A 104 6.54 -5.13 38.20
C SER A 104 6.85 -6.33 37.31
N ARG A 105 6.31 -6.36 36.08
CA ARG A 105 6.57 -7.40 35.07
C ARG A 105 7.65 -7.02 34.07
N VAL A 106 8.14 -5.78 34.13
CA VAL A 106 9.29 -5.36 33.33
C VAL A 106 10.56 -5.96 33.96
N PRO A 107 11.43 -6.60 33.16
CA PRO A 107 12.67 -7.19 33.66
C PRO A 107 13.49 -6.20 34.48
N SER A 108 14.03 -6.65 35.61
CA SER A 108 14.81 -5.80 36.52
C SER A 108 16.00 -5.17 35.80
N GLY A 109 16.18 -3.86 35.96
CA GLY A 109 17.26 -3.09 35.32
C GLY A 109 16.86 -2.40 34.02
N LEU A 110 15.65 -2.64 33.50
CA LEU A 110 15.08 -1.87 32.40
C LEU A 110 14.23 -0.71 32.92
N ASP A 111 14.28 0.42 32.23
CA ASP A 111 13.32 1.51 32.41
C ASP A 111 11.96 1.10 31.81
N PRO A 112 10.87 1.10 32.59
CA PRO A 112 9.56 0.66 32.09
C PRO A 112 9.06 1.46 30.88
N LEU A 113 9.30 2.77 30.84
CA LEU A 113 8.83 3.62 29.75
C LEU A 113 9.61 3.37 28.46
N GLU A 114 10.93 3.16 28.57
CA GLU A 114 11.78 2.76 27.45
C GLU A 114 11.44 1.35 26.96
N ALA A 115 11.18 0.41 27.87
CA ALA A 115 10.71 -0.93 27.55
C ALA A 115 9.39 -0.89 26.77
N CYS A 116 8.42 -0.07 27.21
CA CYS A 116 7.16 0.15 26.48
C CYS A 116 7.43 0.59 25.03
N ARG A 117 8.24 1.63 24.83
CA ARG A 117 8.53 2.20 23.49
C ARG A 117 9.24 1.21 22.56
N LYS A 118 10.05 0.30 23.11
CA LYS A 118 10.84 -0.67 22.36
C LYS A 118 10.17 -2.03 22.21
N THR A 119 9.05 -2.26 22.87
CA THR A 119 8.34 -3.53 22.73
C THR A 119 7.34 -3.41 21.59
N PRO A 120 7.41 -4.26 20.57
CA PRO A 120 6.43 -4.24 19.50
C PRO A 120 5.18 -5.03 19.90
N ALA A 121 4.08 -4.79 19.18
CA ALA A 121 2.91 -5.65 19.17
C ALA A 121 2.63 -6.14 17.75
N VAL A 122 1.98 -7.30 17.62
CA VAL A 122 1.56 -7.84 16.31
C VAL A 122 0.08 -7.56 16.12
N ILE A 123 -0.26 -6.65 15.21
CA ILE A 123 -1.64 -6.29 14.86
C ILE A 123 -1.87 -6.68 13.40
N ASP A 124 -2.86 -7.53 13.14
CA ASP A 124 -3.18 -8.08 11.81
C ASP A 124 -1.97 -8.67 11.07
N GLY A 125 -1.07 -9.32 11.82
CA GLY A 125 0.16 -9.92 11.27
C GLY A 125 1.29 -8.93 10.99
N VAL A 126 1.10 -7.64 11.30
CA VAL A 126 2.12 -6.60 11.17
C VAL A 126 2.68 -6.26 12.53
N GLN A 127 4.01 -6.26 12.64
CA GLN A 127 4.72 -5.81 13.83
C GLN A 127 4.74 -4.28 13.89
N LEU A 128 4.10 -3.70 14.92
CA LEU A 128 4.01 -2.25 15.15
C LEU A 128 4.64 -1.90 16.49
N TYR A 129 5.39 -0.79 16.51
CA TYR A 129 5.85 -0.17 17.75
C TYR A 129 4.80 0.85 18.23
N PRO A 130 4.70 1.11 19.54
CA PRO A 130 3.74 2.09 20.05
C PRO A 130 4.02 3.48 19.50
N ASP A 131 2.98 4.14 18.97
CA ASP A 131 3.02 5.56 18.61
C ASP A 131 3.14 6.45 19.85
N ARG A 132 2.63 5.97 20.98
CA ARG A 132 2.70 6.66 22.27
C ARG A 132 2.79 5.66 23.41
N CYS A 133 3.68 5.94 24.35
CA CYS A 133 3.79 5.26 25.64
C CYS A 133 3.69 6.30 26.75
N GLU A 134 2.83 6.04 27.73
CA GLU A 134 2.62 6.90 28.89
C GLU A 134 2.57 6.07 30.17
N GLU A 135 3.16 6.60 31.24
CA GLU A 135 2.95 6.04 32.57
C GLU A 135 1.56 6.44 33.08
N ARG A 136 0.82 5.46 33.58
CA ARG A 136 -0.47 5.61 34.26
C ARG A 136 -0.47 4.76 35.53
N PHE A 137 -1.51 4.87 36.34
CA PHE A 137 -1.67 4.05 37.54
C PHE A 137 -2.91 3.18 37.39
N ALA A 138 -2.76 1.88 37.66
CA ALA A 138 -3.89 0.97 37.77
C ALA A 138 -4.72 1.27 39.03
N ASP A 139 -5.91 0.69 39.15
CA ASP A 139 -6.84 0.91 40.27
C ASP A 139 -6.33 0.46 41.66
N GLY A 140 -5.09 -0.06 41.75
CA GLY A 140 -4.37 -0.37 42.98
C GLY A 140 -3.14 0.51 43.26
N GLY A 141 -2.91 1.57 42.46
CA GLY A 141 -1.74 2.45 42.58
C GLY A 141 -0.45 1.88 41.98
N GLU A 142 -0.50 0.71 41.36
CA GLU A 142 0.64 0.14 40.64
C GLU A 142 0.86 0.88 39.31
N PRO A 143 2.11 1.30 38.99
CA PRO A 143 2.41 1.97 37.75
C PRO A 143 2.32 1.00 36.56
N ILE A 144 1.63 1.44 35.51
CA ILE A 144 1.47 0.75 34.23
C ILE A 144 1.97 1.64 33.10
N MET A 145 2.58 1.03 32.09
CA MET A 145 2.98 1.70 30.86
C MET A 145 1.89 1.45 29.83
N TYR A 146 1.07 2.46 29.58
CA TYR A 146 -0.02 2.42 28.61
C TYR A 146 0.52 2.76 27.21
N ALA A 147 0.36 1.82 26.29
CA ALA A 147 0.78 1.93 24.91
C ALA A 147 -0.42 2.12 23.98
N ARG A 148 -0.26 3.05 23.03
CA ARG A 148 -1.20 3.31 21.95
C ARG A 148 -0.54 2.99 20.61
N PHE A 149 -1.23 2.24 19.76
CA PHE A 149 -0.80 1.86 18.42
C PHE A 149 -1.82 2.34 17.39
N LEU A 150 -1.34 2.90 16.28
CA LEU A 150 -2.12 3.30 15.11
C LEU A 150 -1.94 2.24 14.04
N ALA A 151 -2.90 1.33 13.95
CA ALA A 151 -2.89 0.28 12.95
C ALA A 151 -3.70 0.73 11.73
N LYS A 152 -3.08 0.64 10.56
CA LYS A 152 -3.83 0.68 9.29
C LYS A 152 -4.52 -0.67 9.13
N GLU A 153 -5.84 -0.69 9.25
CA GLU A 153 -6.61 -1.89 8.95
C GLU A 153 -6.37 -2.26 7.49
N ALA A 154 -5.78 -3.43 7.25
CA ALA A 154 -5.57 -3.92 5.90
C ALA A 154 -6.93 -4.18 5.24
N ARG A 155 -7.03 -4.00 3.91
CA ARG A 155 -8.19 -4.47 3.12
C ARG A 155 -8.50 -5.97 3.29
N ASN A 156 -7.56 -6.72 3.85
CA ASN A 156 -7.66 -8.14 4.15
C ASN A 156 -7.73 -8.37 5.67
N CYS A 157 -8.69 -7.76 6.37
CA CYS A 157 -9.17 -8.33 7.62
C CYS A 157 -9.57 -9.78 7.30
N GLY A 158 -8.73 -10.75 7.70
CA GLY A 158 -8.71 -12.09 7.10
C GLY A 158 -10.09 -12.75 7.03
N GLY A 159 -10.29 -13.56 5.97
CA GLY A 159 -11.53 -14.15 5.44
C GLY A 159 -12.46 -14.96 6.36
N THR A 160 -12.60 -14.58 7.62
CA THR A 160 -13.69 -14.97 8.50
C THR A 160 -14.94 -14.15 8.15
N PRO A 161 -16.06 -14.82 7.79
CA PRO A 161 -17.35 -14.15 7.63
C PRO A 161 -17.68 -13.37 8.91
N GLY A 162 -17.86 -12.06 8.82
CA GLY A 162 -18.23 -11.19 9.95
C GLY A 162 -17.13 -10.24 10.45
N LYS A 163 -15.89 -10.32 9.96
CA LYS A 163 -14.87 -9.26 10.20
C LYS A 163 -14.89 -8.24 9.06
N GLN A 164 -15.90 -7.37 9.05
CA GLN A 164 -15.83 -6.13 8.29
C GLN A 164 -14.71 -5.29 8.90
N CYS A 165 -13.78 -4.76 8.08
CA CYS A 165 -12.80 -3.81 8.57
C CYS A 165 -13.57 -2.58 9.04
N LEU A 166 -13.67 -2.39 10.36
CA LEU A 166 -14.59 -1.39 10.92
C LEU A 166 -14.24 -0.01 10.37
N CYS A 167 -12.96 0.30 10.19
CA CYS A 167 -12.52 1.63 9.77
C CYS A 167 -12.34 1.78 8.26
N THR A 168 -12.58 0.72 7.47
CA THR A 168 -12.54 0.79 6.01
C THR A 168 -13.93 0.50 5.46
N PRO A 169 -14.73 1.54 5.14
CA PRO A 169 -16.07 1.34 4.61
C PRO A 169 -16.04 0.62 3.27
N SER A 170 -17.11 -0.13 3.01
CA SER A 170 -17.35 -0.82 1.75
C SER A 170 -18.50 -0.16 0.99
N TRP A 171 -18.45 -0.20 -0.34
CA TRP A 171 -19.57 0.17 -1.18
C TRP A 171 -20.76 -0.77 -0.93
N ASP A 172 -21.97 -0.21 -0.86
CA ASP A 172 -23.18 -0.96 -0.52
C ASP A 172 -23.53 -2.03 -1.57
N ALA A 173 -23.18 -1.76 -2.83
CA ALA A 173 -23.49 -2.61 -3.98
C ALA A 173 -22.48 -2.38 -5.12
N GLU A 174 -22.62 -3.20 -6.16
CA GLU A 174 -21.92 -3.01 -7.43
C GLU A 174 -22.21 -1.62 -8.02
N PRO A 175 -21.21 -0.97 -8.65
CA PRO A 175 -21.36 0.35 -9.22
C PRO A 175 -22.34 0.34 -10.41
N VAL A 176 -23.27 1.28 -10.40
CA VAL A 176 -24.32 1.41 -11.43
C VAL A 176 -23.89 2.43 -12.48
N PRO A 177 -23.79 2.05 -13.77
CA PRO A 177 -23.51 3.00 -14.84
C PRO A 177 -24.68 3.96 -15.03
N GLU A 178 -24.38 5.23 -15.32
CA GLU A 178 -25.38 6.16 -15.83
C GLU A 178 -25.93 5.68 -17.17
N GLN A 179 -27.17 6.09 -17.46
CA GLN A 179 -27.91 5.66 -18.64
C GLN A 179 -27.22 6.09 -19.95
N PHE A 180 -26.62 7.28 -19.97
CA PHE A 180 -25.98 7.87 -21.13
C PHE A 180 -24.47 7.96 -20.94
N CYS A 181 -23.74 7.99 -22.06
CA CYS A 181 -22.32 8.26 -22.04
C CYS A 181 -22.09 9.72 -21.66
N HIS A 182 -21.07 9.97 -20.85
CA HIS A 182 -20.69 11.33 -20.47
C HIS A 182 -19.95 12.01 -21.62
N ASP A 183 -19.07 11.27 -22.28
CA ASP A 183 -18.29 11.70 -23.45
C ASP A 183 -17.84 10.46 -24.26
N TYR A 184 -17.11 10.65 -25.35
CA TYR A 184 -16.45 9.57 -26.09
C TYR A 184 -15.60 8.73 -25.16
N ALA A 185 -15.83 7.41 -25.21
CA ALA A 185 -15.17 6.42 -24.38
C ALA A 185 -15.28 6.69 -22.87
N THR A 186 -16.24 7.53 -22.43
CA THR A 186 -16.33 7.94 -21.02
C THR A 186 -17.76 7.76 -20.50
N ARG A 187 -17.88 7.10 -19.35
CA ARG A 187 -19.16 6.95 -18.64
C ARG A 187 -19.00 7.21 -17.15
N ILE A 188 -20.02 7.83 -16.56
CA ILE A 188 -20.11 8.00 -15.12
C ILE A 188 -20.76 6.76 -14.52
N TYR A 189 -20.15 6.24 -13.47
CA TYR A 189 -20.72 5.20 -12.60
C TYR A 189 -21.05 5.81 -11.25
N THR A 190 -22.05 5.25 -10.57
CA THR A 190 -22.49 5.70 -9.25
C THR A 190 -22.48 4.54 -8.26
N ALA A 191 -22.13 4.82 -7.01
CA ALA A 191 -22.23 3.88 -5.90
C ALA A 191 -22.51 4.63 -4.59
N SER A 192 -22.97 3.92 -3.57
CA SER A 192 -23.23 4.49 -2.24
C SER A 192 -22.49 3.78 -1.12
N ILE A 193 -22.25 4.50 -0.04
CA ILE A 193 -21.82 3.96 1.25
C ILE A 193 -22.87 4.39 2.29
N SER A 194 -23.52 3.42 2.90
CA SER A 194 -24.54 3.63 3.94
C SER A 194 -24.06 3.31 5.35
N GLN A 195 -23.06 2.43 5.48
CA GLN A 195 -22.51 1.97 6.76
C GLN A 195 -21.15 2.61 7.03
N LEU A 196 -21.16 3.93 7.21
CA LEU A 196 -19.98 4.66 7.65
C LEU A 196 -19.83 4.57 9.17
N PRO A 197 -18.61 4.34 9.68
CA PRO A 197 -18.33 4.48 11.11
C PRO A 197 -18.66 5.90 11.59
N PRO A 198 -19.22 6.04 12.80
CA PRO A 198 -19.74 7.33 13.28
C PRO A 198 -18.66 8.41 13.40
N ASP A 199 -17.40 8.02 13.63
CA ASP A 199 -16.29 8.93 13.88
C ASP A 199 -15.51 9.32 12.61
N ILE A 200 -15.89 8.80 11.44
CA ILE A 200 -15.22 9.11 10.18
C ILE A 200 -16.01 10.16 9.40
N ASP A 201 -15.31 11.21 8.93
CA ASP A 201 -15.90 12.18 8.01
C ASP A 201 -16.38 11.48 6.71
N PRO A 202 -17.70 11.52 6.41
CA PRO A 202 -18.27 10.76 5.31
C PRO A 202 -17.69 11.12 3.93
N VAL A 203 -17.44 12.40 3.68
CA VAL A 203 -16.96 12.89 2.38
C VAL A 203 -15.49 12.48 2.17
N SER A 204 -14.65 12.66 3.19
CA SER A 204 -13.26 12.20 3.21
C SER A 204 -13.17 10.68 3.04
N ALA A 205 -14.04 9.92 3.70
CA ALA A 205 -14.11 8.47 3.55
C ALA A 205 -14.43 8.05 2.12
N CYS A 206 -15.44 8.68 1.50
CA CYS A 206 -15.78 8.46 0.12
C CYS A 206 -14.57 8.70 -0.80
N GLN A 207 -13.94 9.87 -0.70
CA GLN A 207 -12.77 10.23 -1.53
C GLN A 207 -11.59 9.27 -1.39
N LYS A 208 -11.40 8.65 -0.21
CA LYS A 208 -10.32 7.69 0.04
C LYS A 208 -10.69 6.25 -0.34
N THR A 209 -11.97 5.94 -0.53
CA THR A 209 -12.45 4.58 -0.84
C THR A 209 -12.38 4.30 -2.32
N ARG A 210 -11.70 3.21 -2.70
CA ARG A 210 -11.61 2.77 -4.10
C ARG A 210 -12.74 1.82 -4.44
N ILE A 211 -13.17 1.82 -5.69
CA ILE A 211 -14.08 0.83 -6.25
C ILE A 211 -13.40 0.09 -7.41
N VAL A 212 -13.85 -1.12 -7.73
CA VAL A 212 -13.42 -1.85 -8.93
C VAL A 212 -14.53 -1.75 -9.97
N ILE A 213 -14.24 -1.14 -11.12
CA ILE A 213 -15.16 -1.07 -12.27
C ILE A 213 -14.41 -1.65 -13.47
N LEU A 214 -15.02 -2.64 -14.15
CA LEU A 214 -14.42 -3.32 -15.31
C LEU A 214 -12.99 -3.83 -15.05
N GLY A 215 -12.74 -4.35 -13.84
CA GLY A 215 -11.44 -4.89 -13.44
C GLY A 215 -10.36 -3.85 -13.12
N ARG A 216 -10.68 -2.55 -13.14
CA ARG A 216 -9.76 -1.45 -12.82
C ARG A 216 -10.18 -0.75 -11.53
N GLN A 217 -9.23 -0.26 -10.75
CA GLN A 217 -9.51 0.50 -9.53
C GLN A 217 -9.71 1.98 -9.83
N PHE A 218 -10.78 2.56 -9.32
CA PHE A 218 -11.10 3.98 -9.44
C PHE A 218 -11.29 4.62 -8.07
N TYR A 219 -10.89 5.89 -7.99
CA TYR A 219 -11.31 6.79 -6.92
C TYR A 219 -12.52 7.59 -7.38
N PRO A 220 -13.43 7.99 -6.47
CA PRO A 220 -14.51 8.90 -6.82
C PRO A 220 -13.94 10.21 -7.35
N TYR A 221 -14.51 10.75 -8.43
CA TYR A 221 -14.21 12.12 -8.84
C TYR A 221 -15.10 13.13 -8.09
N GLN A 222 -16.27 12.68 -7.63
CA GLN A 222 -17.21 13.50 -6.88
C GLN A 222 -17.87 12.65 -5.78
N CYS A 223 -18.05 13.26 -4.61
CA CYS A 223 -18.72 12.69 -3.45
C CYS A 223 -19.78 13.68 -2.96
N SER A 224 -20.99 13.21 -2.70
CA SER A 224 -22.10 14.00 -2.17
C SER A 224 -22.80 13.25 -1.06
N MET A 225 -23.14 13.95 0.02
CA MET A 225 -23.91 13.38 1.13
C MET A 225 -25.41 13.59 0.87
N ASP A 226 -26.19 12.53 0.97
CA ASP A 226 -27.64 12.61 1.03
C ASP A 226 -28.08 12.65 2.48
N VAL A 227 -28.50 13.82 2.96
CA VAL A 227 -29.08 13.98 4.29
C VAL A 227 -30.58 13.66 4.21
N ASN A 228 -30.91 12.41 3.88
CA ASN A 228 -32.29 11.95 3.95
C ASN A 228 -32.56 11.45 5.37
N GLY A 229 -33.07 12.33 6.22
CA GLY A 229 -33.80 11.88 7.38
C GLY A 229 -34.80 12.89 7.89
N SER A 230 -36.04 12.42 7.96
CA SER A 230 -37.07 12.98 8.82
C SER A 230 -36.57 12.99 10.27
N GLU A 231 -36.82 14.10 10.98
CA GLU A 231 -36.53 14.26 12.41
C GLU A 231 -36.92 13.00 13.20
N GLY A 232 -35.97 12.44 13.96
CA GLY A 232 -36.25 11.45 15.01
C GLY A 232 -35.76 10.02 14.78
N SER A 233 -35.08 9.70 13.68
CA SER A 233 -34.35 8.42 13.52
C SER A 233 -32.84 8.66 13.56
N THR A 234 -32.05 7.68 14.01
CA THR A 234 -30.59 7.72 13.94
C THR A 234 -30.19 7.67 12.46
N ILE A 235 -30.07 8.84 11.81
CA ILE A 235 -29.76 8.93 10.38
C ILE A 235 -28.28 8.58 10.21
N HIS A 236 -27.99 7.39 9.68
CA HIS A 236 -26.67 7.11 9.16
C HIS A 236 -26.49 7.89 7.84
N PRO A 237 -25.44 8.71 7.68
CA PRO A 237 -25.24 9.47 6.47
C PRO A 237 -25.00 8.51 5.30
N VAL A 238 -25.81 8.62 4.26
CA VAL A 238 -25.55 7.93 2.99
C VAL A 238 -24.71 8.85 2.12
N VAL A 239 -23.54 8.38 1.72
CA VAL A 239 -22.69 9.11 0.77
C VAL A 239 -22.80 8.46 -0.59
N ARG A 240 -23.11 9.27 -1.60
CA ARG A 240 -23.07 8.87 -3.00
C ARG A 240 -21.77 9.33 -3.63
N ALA A 241 -21.19 8.45 -4.44
CA ALA A 241 -19.97 8.69 -5.18
C ALA A 241 -20.27 8.59 -6.68
N GLN A 242 -19.60 9.43 -7.46
CA GLN A 242 -19.54 9.31 -8.91
C GLN A 242 -18.10 8.98 -9.34
N PHE A 243 -17.97 8.09 -10.33
CA PHE A 243 -16.70 7.59 -10.86
C PHE A 243 -16.67 7.83 -12.36
N MET A 244 -15.62 8.50 -12.85
CA MET A 244 -15.43 8.78 -14.27
C MET A 244 -14.58 7.65 -14.85
N VAL A 245 -15.22 6.78 -15.62
CA VAL A 245 -14.56 5.64 -16.26
C VAL A 245 -14.22 6.02 -17.69
N THR A 246 -12.92 6.13 -17.97
CA THR A 246 -12.38 6.31 -19.31
C THR A 246 -12.14 4.95 -19.98
N ASP A 247 -12.15 4.94 -21.31
CA ASP A 247 -12.10 3.75 -22.15
C ASP A 247 -13.30 2.80 -22.05
N GLU A 248 -14.46 3.34 -21.65
CA GLU A 248 -15.71 2.59 -21.56
C GLU A 248 -16.11 2.01 -22.94
N PRO A 249 -16.13 0.67 -23.12
CA PRO A 249 -16.37 0.06 -24.43
C PRO A 249 -17.75 0.40 -25.00
N SER A 250 -18.75 0.53 -24.12
CA SER A 250 -20.13 0.87 -24.50
C SER A 250 -20.29 2.32 -24.96
N CYS A 251 -19.29 3.18 -24.74
CA CYS A 251 -19.26 4.59 -25.13
C CYS A 251 -18.32 4.88 -26.31
N LYS A 252 -17.89 3.86 -27.03
CA LYS A 252 -17.06 4.00 -28.24
C LYS A 252 -17.92 3.86 -29.50
N ALA A 253 -17.95 4.91 -30.31
CA ALA A 253 -18.29 4.78 -31.71
C ALA A 253 -17.11 4.12 -32.46
N VAL A 254 -17.37 3.63 -33.67
CA VAL A 254 -16.34 2.98 -34.49
C VAL A 254 -16.34 3.55 -35.90
N TRP A 255 -15.16 3.69 -36.48
CA TRP A 255 -15.03 3.95 -37.91
C TRP A 255 -15.32 2.66 -38.68
N SER A 256 -16.14 2.75 -39.74
CA SER A 256 -16.20 1.72 -40.77
C SER A 256 -14.82 1.52 -41.43
N ARG A 257 -14.68 0.50 -42.28
CA ARG A 257 -13.44 0.31 -43.02
C ARG A 257 -13.18 1.53 -43.94
N PRO A 258 -12.02 2.21 -43.83
CA PRO A 258 -11.71 3.32 -44.72
C PRO A 258 -11.70 2.87 -46.19
N VAL A 259 -12.37 3.65 -47.03
CA VAL A 259 -12.39 3.48 -48.48
C VAL A 259 -11.51 4.55 -49.08
N LYS A 260 -10.58 4.13 -49.95
CA LYS A 260 -9.73 5.06 -50.70
C LYS A 260 -10.49 5.54 -51.93
N ASP A 261 -10.37 6.82 -52.25
CA ASP A 261 -10.89 7.34 -53.50
C ASP A 261 -10.13 6.75 -54.70
N ASP A 262 -10.79 6.68 -55.85
CA ASP A 262 -10.16 6.17 -57.08
C ASP A 262 -9.10 7.14 -57.63
N THR A 263 -9.28 8.44 -57.36
CA THR A 263 -8.38 9.50 -57.85
C THR A 263 -7.48 10.03 -56.74
N CYS A 264 -6.28 10.46 -57.15
CA CYS A 264 -5.40 11.24 -56.30
C CYS A 264 -5.91 12.67 -56.24
N THR A 265 -5.90 13.26 -55.04
CA THR A 265 -6.33 14.65 -54.87
C THR A 265 -5.22 15.60 -55.26
N GLU A 266 -3.98 15.28 -54.91
CA GLU A 266 -2.77 16.01 -55.27
C GLU A 266 -1.58 15.04 -55.42
N TYR A 267 -0.42 15.56 -55.84
CA TYR A 267 0.80 14.76 -55.95
C TYR A 267 1.15 14.12 -54.60
N GLY A 268 1.18 12.79 -54.57
CA GLY A 268 1.43 12.01 -53.37
C GLY A 268 0.33 12.07 -52.31
N ILE A 269 -0.85 12.65 -52.58
CA ILE A 269 -1.95 12.77 -51.60
C ILE A 269 -3.20 12.06 -52.11
N LYS A 270 -3.78 11.22 -51.26
CA LYS A 270 -5.03 10.52 -51.54
C LYS A 270 -6.02 10.67 -50.40
N ARG A 271 -7.29 10.82 -50.80
CA ARG A 271 -8.40 10.93 -49.87
C ARG A 271 -8.91 9.54 -49.47
N TYR A 272 -9.11 9.38 -48.18
CA TYR A 272 -9.78 8.23 -47.59
C TYR A 272 -11.06 8.70 -46.92
N THR A 273 -12.13 7.93 -47.04
CA THR A 273 -13.42 8.23 -46.44
C THR A 273 -13.90 7.06 -45.57
N SER A 274 -14.61 7.36 -44.49
CA SER A 274 -15.23 6.34 -43.64
C SER A 274 -16.51 6.87 -43.02
N PHE A 275 -17.48 5.99 -42.83
CA PHE A 275 -18.65 6.25 -42.01
C PHE A 275 -18.33 6.10 -40.52
N LEU A 276 -18.93 6.96 -39.70
CA LEU A 276 -18.99 6.78 -38.26
C LEU A 276 -20.19 5.88 -37.93
N GLU A 277 -19.95 4.81 -37.17
CA GLU A 277 -20.94 3.80 -36.83
C GLU A 277 -21.04 3.60 -35.32
N LYS A 278 -22.17 3.03 -34.86
CA LYS A 278 -22.43 2.71 -33.46
C LYS A 278 -22.27 3.92 -32.52
N ILE A 279 -22.77 5.08 -32.95
CA ILE A 279 -22.78 6.31 -32.13
C ILE A 279 -23.61 6.02 -30.87
N PRO A 280 -23.01 6.10 -29.66
CA PRO A 280 -23.75 5.87 -28.42
C PRO A 280 -24.91 6.86 -28.26
N SER A 281 -26.03 6.38 -27.72
CA SER A 281 -27.19 7.22 -27.43
C SER A 281 -26.81 8.40 -26.53
N GLY A 282 -27.22 9.61 -26.92
CA GLY A 282 -26.96 10.85 -26.18
C GLY A 282 -25.72 11.62 -26.64
N LEU A 283 -24.85 11.05 -27.48
CA LEU A 283 -23.69 11.75 -28.04
C LEU A 283 -23.99 12.37 -29.41
N ASP A 284 -23.41 13.55 -29.69
CA ASP A 284 -23.47 14.16 -31.03
C ASP A 284 -22.42 13.51 -31.94
N GLY A 285 -22.89 12.74 -32.92
CA GLY A 285 -22.01 12.09 -33.87
C GLY A 285 -21.11 13.06 -34.67
N MET A 286 -21.51 14.32 -34.89
CA MET A 286 -20.68 15.30 -35.60
C MET A 286 -19.52 15.76 -34.73
N GLU A 287 -19.77 15.97 -33.44
CA GLU A 287 -18.71 16.23 -32.46
C GLU A 287 -17.77 15.02 -32.37
N MET A 288 -18.33 13.81 -32.25
CA MET A 288 -17.56 12.56 -32.24
C MET A 288 -16.66 12.42 -33.46
N CYS A 289 -17.14 12.81 -34.64
CA CYS A 289 -16.36 12.76 -35.87
C CYS A 289 -15.06 13.58 -35.76
N TRP A 290 -15.12 14.79 -35.21
CA TRP A 290 -13.95 15.66 -35.07
C TRP A 290 -12.97 15.19 -33.99
N ILE A 291 -13.48 14.59 -32.91
CA ILE A 291 -12.64 14.13 -31.79
C ILE A 291 -12.07 12.72 -32.01
N MET A 292 -12.60 11.90 -32.91
CA MET A 292 -12.10 10.55 -33.14
C MET A 292 -10.96 10.50 -34.15
N SER A 293 -9.90 9.76 -33.83
CA SER A 293 -8.79 9.49 -34.75
C SER A 293 -9.03 8.21 -35.56
N GLN A 294 -8.35 8.09 -36.70
CA GLN A 294 -8.18 6.83 -37.43
C GLN A 294 -6.67 6.56 -37.61
N VAL A 295 -6.28 5.28 -37.59
CA VAL A 295 -4.90 4.87 -37.78
C VAL A 295 -4.61 4.65 -39.26
N PHE A 296 -3.65 5.39 -39.79
CA PHE A 296 -3.09 5.18 -41.13
C PHE A 296 -1.60 4.92 -40.99
N SER A 297 -1.13 3.76 -41.45
CA SER A 297 0.30 3.37 -41.39
C SER A 297 0.93 3.50 -40.00
N GLY A 298 0.16 3.22 -38.94
CA GLY A 298 0.61 3.33 -37.56
C GLY A 298 0.53 4.74 -36.95
N GLU A 299 0.16 5.76 -37.72
CA GLU A 299 -0.08 7.12 -37.21
C GLU A 299 -1.57 7.38 -36.99
N GLU A 300 -1.93 7.90 -35.82
CA GLU A 300 -3.28 8.42 -35.57
C GLU A 300 -3.50 9.77 -36.27
N LYS A 301 -4.58 9.88 -37.04
CA LYS A 301 -4.97 11.09 -37.75
C LYS A 301 -6.41 11.48 -37.41
N LYS A 302 -6.61 12.75 -37.04
CA LYS A 302 -7.94 13.37 -37.01
C LYS A 302 -8.44 13.60 -38.43
N PRO A 303 -9.75 13.55 -38.68
CA PRO A 303 -10.29 13.84 -39.99
C PRO A 303 -10.03 15.29 -40.39
N ASN A 304 -9.83 15.50 -41.69
CA ASN A 304 -9.75 16.82 -42.31
C ASN A 304 -11.13 17.42 -42.54
N LEU A 305 -12.15 16.57 -42.71
CA LEU A 305 -13.52 16.96 -42.94
C LEU A 305 -14.49 15.97 -42.29
N CYS A 306 -15.51 16.51 -41.64
CA CYS A 306 -16.67 15.76 -41.15
C CYS A 306 -17.95 16.33 -41.77
N GLN A 307 -18.83 15.46 -42.26
CA GLN A 307 -20.10 15.87 -42.87
C GLN A 307 -21.22 14.86 -42.61
N LYS A 308 -22.46 15.35 -42.52
CA LYS A 308 -23.66 14.51 -42.60
C LYS A 308 -24.01 14.27 -44.06
N VAL A 309 -24.24 13.02 -44.42
CA VAL A 309 -24.61 12.60 -45.77
C VAL A 309 -25.93 11.83 -45.69
N ALA A 310 -26.91 12.26 -46.47
CA ALA A 310 -28.15 11.52 -46.65
C ALA A 310 -27.90 10.34 -47.61
N LEU A 311 -28.29 9.15 -47.18
CA LEU A 311 -28.22 7.93 -47.98
C LEU A 311 -29.49 7.77 -48.84
N PRO A 312 -29.45 6.95 -49.91
CA PRO A 312 -30.60 6.74 -50.80
C PRO A 312 -31.84 6.17 -50.11
N ASP A 313 -31.67 5.49 -48.97
CA ASP A 313 -32.75 4.97 -48.13
C ASP A 313 -33.37 6.04 -47.20
N GLY A 314 -32.90 7.29 -47.30
CA GLY A 314 -33.33 8.42 -46.49
C GLY A 314 -32.67 8.49 -45.11
N SER A 315 -31.80 7.55 -44.75
CA SER A 315 -31.05 7.61 -43.49
C SER A 315 -29.89 8.60 -43.58
N GLU A 316 -29.51 9.21 -42.46
CA GLU A 316 -28.33 10.07 -42.39
C GLU A 316 -27.16 9.30 -41.79
N LYS A 317 -25.97 9.45 -42.41
CA LYS A 317 -24.72 8.98 -41.84
C LYS A 317 -23.70 10.10 -41.73
N ILE A 318 -22.78 9.95 -40.80
CA ILE A 318 -21.66 10.87 -40.64
C ILE A 318 -20.46 10.28 -41.35
N VAL A 319 -19.86 11.07 -42.22
CA VAL A 319 -18.70 10.70 -43.02
C VAL A 319 -17.53 11.58 -42.63
N ALA A 320 -16.41 10.93 -42.35
CA ALA A 320 -15.12 11.57 -42.17
C ALA A 320 -14.26 11.37 -43.41
N SER A 321 -13.43 12.37 -43.72
CA SER A 321 -12.42 12.30 -44.78
C SER A 321 -11.03 12.63 -44.24
N TRP A 322 -10.02 11.89 -44.70
CA TRP A 322 -8.61 12.11 -44.38
C TRP A 322 -7.80 12.27 -45.67
N MET A 323 -6.89 13.24 -45.68
CA MET A 323 -5.93 13.51 -46.73
C MET A 323 -4.59 12.91 -46.33
N ILE A 324 -4.22 11.78 -46.94
CA ILE A 324 -3.04 10.99 -46.54
C ILE A 324 -1.95 11.17 -47.59
N SER A 325 -0.76 11.60 -47.14
CA SER A 325 0.39 11.91 -48.01
C SER A 325 1.54 10.89 -47.94
N ARG A 326 1.59 10.08 -46.88
CA ARG A 326 2.54 8.97 -46.73
C ARG A 326 1.85 7.68 -47.17
N ASP A 327 2.58 6.80 -47.85
CA ASP A 327 2.09 5.48 -48.28
C ASP A 327 1.03 5.46 -49.39
N VAL A 328 1.15 6.39 -50.35
CA VAL A 328 0.36 6.34 -51.57
C VAL A 328 1.23 6.35 -52.83
N PRO A 329 1.97 5.26 -53.11
CA PRO A 329 2.87 5.18 -54.26
C PRO A 329 2.17 5.45 -55.58
N GLU A 330 0.89 5.03 -55.70
CA GLU A 330 0.10 5.24 -56.92
C GLU A 330 -0.20 6.71 -57.22
N CYS A 331 0.00 7.62 -56.27
CA CYS A 331 -0.19 9.06 -56.46
C CYS A 331 1.10 9.81 -56.79
N TYR A 332 2.23 9.11 -56.92
CA TYR A 332 3.43 9.67 -57.53
C TYR A 332 3.40 9.36 -59.03
N THR A 333 3.42 10.40 -59.86
CA THR A 333 3.72 10.20 -61.28
C THR A 333 5.14 9.68 -61.40
N HIS A 334 5.31 8.48 -61.95
CA HIS A 334 6.64 7.99 -62.29
C HIS A 334 7.28 8.96 -63.30
N LEU A 335 8.56 9.30 -63.12
CA LEU A 335 9.32 10.14 -64.06
C LEU A 335 9.20 9.65 -65.51
N GLN A 336 9.07 8.34 -65.72
CA GLN A 336 8.86 7.71 -67.03
C GLN A 336 7.54 8.11 -67.70
N ASP A 337 6.50 8.45 -66.95
CA ASP A 337 5.21 8.90 -67.50
C ASP A 337 5.25 10.39 -67.93
N LEU A 338 6.14 11.18 -67.33
CA LEU A 338 6.40 12.57 -67.75
C LEU A 338 7.24 12.61 -69.03
N GLU A 339 8.25 11.74 -69.15
CA GLU A 339 9.07 11.61 -70.36
C GLU A 339 8.25 11.15 -71.57
N ARG A 340 7.30 10.23 -71.38
CA ARG A 340 6.41 9.77 -72.46
C ARG A 340 5.44 10.85 -72.94
N LYS A 341 5.02 11.79 -72.07
CA LYS A 341 4.20 12.96 -72.46
C LYS A 341 5.02 14.07 -73.10
N ALA A 342 6.26 14.28 -72.68
CA ALA A 342 7.18 15.25 -73.29
C ALA A 342 7.66 14.82 -74.69
N SER A 343 7.53 13.54 -75.04
CA SER A 343 7.90 13.01 -76.36
C SER A 343 6.77 13.08 -77.41
N ILE A 344 5.59 13.61 -77.05
CA ILE A 344 4.40 13.72 -77.92
C ILE A 344 4.04 15.21 -78.20
N LEU A 345 4.81 16.14 -77.65
CA LEU A 345 4.84 17.57 -78.03
C LEU A 345 6.10 17.84 -78.85
#